data_AF-A0A7K1FFV0-F1
#
_entry.id   AF-A0A7K1FFV0-F1
#
_cell.length_a   1.000
_cell.length_b   1.000
_cell.length_c   1.000
_cell.angle_alpha   90.00
_cell.angle_beta   90.00
_cell.angle_gamma   90.00
#
_symmetry.space_group_name_H-M   'P 1'
#
loop_
_entity.id
_entity.type
_entity.pdbx_description
1 polymer ?
#
loop_
_entity_poly.entity_id
_entity_poly.type
_entity_poly.pdbx_seq_one_letter_code
_entity_poly.pdbx_strand_id
1 'polypeptide(L)'
;METGGGVTGPCGAPGEKGDCSDVLNDVWMFLDDEMDVARRSAVQHHLDDCSPCLEEAGLTQKLKSLLHNKCGGDRAPEELRSRLVTKLSALQVTADARGADITWTEVTQVTTVRTDQA
;
A
#
# COMPACT_ATOMS: atom_id res chain seq x y z
N MET A 1 6.59 35.91 25.38
CA MET A 1 7.23 35.42 24.15
C MET A 1 7.47 33.96 24.36
N GLU A 2 6.60 33.14 23.79
CA GLU A 2 6.51 31.70 24.06
C GLU A 2 7.70 30.99 23.43
N THR A 3 8.50 30.32 24.25
CA THR A 3 9.57 29.43 23.81
C THR A 3 8.95 28.09 23.42
N GLY A 4 8.57 27.95 22.15
CA GLY A 4 8.15 26.67 21.57
C GLY A 4 9.35 25.74 21.46
N GLY A 5 9.50 24.84 22.43
CA GLY A 5 10.50 23.78 22.41
C GLY A 5 10.15 22.75 21.33
N GLY A 6 10.95 22.72 20.26
CA GLY A 6 10.95 21.61 19.31
C GLY A 6 11.43 20.35 20.01
N VAL A 7 10.54 19.38 20.19
CA VAL A 7 10.91 18.05 20.67
C VAL A 7 11.71 17.35 19.58
N THR A 8 13.04 17.34 19.72
CA THR A 8 13.90 16.53 18.86
C THR A 8 13.69 15.07 19.22
N GLY A 9 12.81 14.41 18.48
CA GLY A 9 12.60 12.98 18.54
C GLY A 9 13.90 12.21 18.23
N PRO A 10 14.02 10.94 18.63
CA PRO A 10 15.27 10.17 18.62
C PRO A 10 15.78 9.74 17.22
N CYS A 11 15.37 10.40 16.14
CA CYS A 11 15.99 10.24 14.82
C CYS A 11 17.25 11.13 14.71
N GLY A 12 18.21 10.72 13.88
CA GLY A 12 19.62 11.16 13.89
C GLY A 12 19.94 12.65 13.67
N ALA A 13 21.23 12.94 13.63
CA ALA A 13 21.92 14.22 13.75
C ALA A 13 21.35 15.42 12.94
N PRO A 14 21.63 16.67 13.37
CA PRO A 14 21.16 17.87 12.68
C PRO A 14 21.80 17.97 11.28
N GLY A 15 21.09 17.56 10.24
CA GLY A 15 21.57 17.68 8.86
C GLY A 15 20.99 16.69 7.83
N GLU A 16 20.25 15.67 8.26
CA GLU A 16 19.53 14.77 7.35
C GLU A 16 18.19 15.40 6.91
N LYS A 17 17.96 15.40 5.59
CA LYS A 17 17.01 16.27 4.91
C LYS A 17 15.56 15.81 5.16
N GLY A 18 14.87 16.53 6.04
CA GLY A 18 13.43 16.39 6.30
C GLY A 18 13.18 16.35 7.80
N ASP A 19 12.27 17.19 8.30
CA ASP A 19 11.87 17.09 9.70
C ASP A 19 11.15 15.75 9.89
N CYS A 20 11.72 14.83 10.67
CA CYS A 20 11.11 13.52 10.95
C CYS A 20 9.67 13.70 11.47
N SER A 21 9.38 14.81 12.16
CA SER A 21 8.03 15.13 12.62
C SER A 21 7.05 15.30 11.45
N ASP A 22 7.46 15.94 10.37
CA ASP A 22 6.60 16.14 9.19
C ASP A 22 6.33 14.81 8.49
N VAL A 23 7.35 13.96 8.36
CA VAL A 23 7.24 12.64 7.73
C VAL A 23 6.34 11.71 8.56
N LEU A 24 6.47 11.72 9.88
CA LEU A 24 5.61 10.93 10.77
C LEU A 24 4.16 11.43 10.78
N ASN A 25 3.92 12.74 10.61
CA ASN A 25 2.57 13.26 10.42
C ASN A 25 1.93 12.77 9.12
N ASP A 26 2.72 12.68 8.06
CA ASP A 26 2.28 12.28 6.72
C ASP A 26 2.20 10.76 6.52
N VAL A 27 2.76 9.96 7.44
CA VAL A 27 2.90 8.50 7.28
C VAL A 27 1.55 7.79 7.03
N TRP A 28 0.46 8.31 7.61
CA TRP A 28 -0.87 7.75 7.43
C TRP A 28 -1.36 7.91 5.99
N MET A 29 -1.23 9.10 5.42
CA MET A 29 -1.60 9.40 4.04
C MET A 29 -0.70 8.65 3.06
N PHE A 30 0.60 8.53 3.37
CA PHE A 30 1.56 7.76 2.59
C PHE A 30 1.16 6.28 2.50
N LEU A 31 0.76 5.68 3.65
CA LEU A 31 0.33 4.28 3.71
C LEU A 31 -1.01 4.02 3.02
N ASP A 32 -1.89 5.03 2.91
CA ASP A 32 -3.19 4.92 2.21
C ASP A 32 -3.13 5.33 0.74
N ASP A 33 -1.97 5.74 0.22
CA ASP A 33 -1.81 6.26 -1.14
C ASP A 33 -2.64 7.54 -1.42
N GLU A 34 -2.85 8.35 -0.38
CA GLU A 34 -3.68 9.57 -0.43
C GLU A 34 -2.85 10.84 -0.63
N MET A 35 -1.65 10.73 -1.20
CA MET A 35 -0.72 11.85 -1.39
C MET A 35 -0.41 12.08 -2.85
N ASP A 36 0.00 13.31 -3.19
CA ASP A 36 0.54 13.60 -4.51
C ASP A 36 1.88 12.88 -4.75
N VAL A 37 2.22 12.65 -6.02
CA VAL A 37 3.41 11.89 -6.41
C VAL A 37 4.70 12.52 -5.90
N ALA A 38 4.78 13.86 -5.86
CA ALA A 38 5.99 14.56 -5.43
C ALA A 38 6.21 14.39 -3.92
N ARG A 39 5.15 14.57 -3.12
CA ARG A 39 5.21 14.39 -1.67
C ARG A 39 5.42 12.94 -1.27
N ARG A 40 4.82 11.99 -2.00
CA ARG A 40 5.09 10.56 -1.83
C ARG A 40 6.56 10.23 -2.02
N SER A 41 7.19 10.77 -3.07
CA SER A 41 8.61 10.53 -3.33
C SER A 41 9.50 11.11 -2.22
N ALA A 42 9.14 12.26 -1.66
CA ALA A 42 9.89 12.87 -0.57
C ALA A 42 9.80 12.05 0.74
N VAL A 43 8.60 11.59 1.08
CA VAL A 43 8.37 10.71 2.24
C VAL A 43 9.11 9.38 2.05
N GLN A 44 9.02 8.76 0.88
CA GLN A 44 9.73 7.51 0.57
C GLN A 44 11.23 7.67 0.76
N HIS A 45 11.84 8.73 0.19
CA HIS A 45 13.27 8.98 0.31
C HIS A 45 13.69 9.14 1.78
N HIS A 46 12.87 9.78 2.61
CA HIS A 46 13.17 9.90 4.04
C HIS A 46 13.06 8.56 4.76
N LEU A 47 12.04 7.74 4.47
CA LEU A 47 11.90 6.41 5.05
C LEU A 47 13.05 5.47 4.65
N ASP A 48 13.60 5.64 3.45
CA ASP A 48 14.75 4.88 2.97
C ASP A 48 16.06 5.28 3.68
N ASP A 49 16.22 6.55 4.02
CA ASP A 49 17.41 7.07 4.71
C ASP A 49 17.32 6.98 6.25
N CYS A 50 16.10 7.01 6.82
CA CYS A 50 15.85 7.13 8.25
C CYS A 50 15.23 5.84 8.82
N SER A 51 16.09 4.93 9.30
CA SER A 51 15.70 3.67 9.97
C SER A 51 14.64 3.84 11.08
N PRO A 52 14.70 4.82 12.00
CA PRO A 52 13.67 4.94 13.04
C PRO A 52 12.30 5.34 12.47
N CYS A 53 12.24 6.19 11.45
CA CYS A 53 10.97 6.52 10.79
C CYS A 53 10.41 5.31 10.02
N LEU A 54 11.27 4.48 9.43
CA LEU A 54 10.87 3.23 8.78
C LEU A 54 10.25 2.23 9.77
N GLU A 55 10.82 2.11 10.98
CA GLU A 55 10.28 1.25 12.03
C GLU A 55 8.88 1.69 12.47
N GLU A 56 8.68 2.99 12.72
CA GLU A 56 7.39 3.56 13.10
C GLU A 56 6.33 3.42 11.99
N ALA A 57 6.72 3.64 10.73
CA ALA A 57 5.85 3.39 9.58
C ALA A 57 5.45 1.92 9.50
N GLY A 58 6.38 0.99 9.76
CA GLY A 58 6.11 -0.44 9.82
C GLY A 58 5.16 -0.85 10.93
N LEU A 59 5.25 -0.22 12.11
CA LEU A 59 4.28 -0.42 13.20
C LEU A 59 2.88 0.06 12.79
N THR A 60 2.80 1.23 12.16
CA THR A 60 1.55 1.81 11.68
C THR A 60 0.89 0.92 10.63
N GLN A 61 1.66 0.36 9.69
CA GLN A 61 1.18 -0.58 8.69
C GLN A 61 0.64 -1.88 9.32
N LYS A 62 1.34 -2.43 10.31
CA LYS A 62 0.86 -3.60 11.07
C LYS A 62 -0.44 -3.30 11.80
N LEU A 63 -0.55 -2.13 12.41
CA LEU A 63 -1.78 -1.68 13.06
C LEU A 63 -2.95 -1.59 12.07
N LYS A 64 -2.74 -0.93 10.91
CA LYS A 64 -3.73 -0.86 9.84
C LYS A 64 -4.19 -2.25 9.37
N SER A 65 -3.25 -3.18 9.20
CA SER A 65 -3.54 -4.55 8.80
C SER A 65 -4.38 -5.30 9.85
N LEU A 66 -4.07 -5.12 11.14
CA LEU A 66 -4.85 -5.70 12.23
C LEU A 66 -6.27 -5.13 12.27
N LEU A 67 -6.42 -3.82 12.13
CA LEU A 67 -7.72 -3.15 12.09
C LEU A 67 -8.53 -3.61 10.87
N HIS A 68 -7.91 -3.72 9.70
CA HIS A 68 -8.58 -4.25 8.52
C HIS A 68 -9.08 -5.68 8.75
N ASN A 69 -8.27 -6.55 9.34
CA ASN A 69 -8.65 -7.94 9.57
C ASN A 69 -9.72 -8.14 10.66
N LYS A 70 -9.76 -7.27 11.66
CA LYS A 70 -10.68 -7.39 12.81
C LYS A 70 -11.91 -6.51 12.72
N CYS A 71 -11.81 -5.39 12.02
CA CYS A 71 -12.82 -4.32 11.97
C CYS A 71 -13.14 -3.87 10.53
N GLY A 72 -12.47 -4.41 9.50
CA GLY A 72 -12.63 -4.05 8.09
C GLY A 72 -13.88 -4.62 7.43
N GLY A 73 -15.04 -4.37 8.04
CA GLY A 73 -16.36 -4.42 7.41
C GLY A 73 -16.90 -5.80 7.00
N ASP A 74 -18.22 -5.83 6.83
CA ASP A 74 -18.96 -7.00 6.36
C ASP A 74 -18.47 -7.46 4.98
N ARG A 75 -18.38 -8.79 4.81
CA ARG A 75 -18.03 -9.43 3.55
C ARG A 75 -18.91 -8.86 2.44
N ALA A 76 -18.29 -8.25 1.43
CA ALA A 76 -19.02 -7.68 0.29
C ALA A 76 -20.04 -8.69 -0.26
N PRO A 77 -21.31 -8.28 -0.51
CA PRO A 77 -22.34 -9.17 -1.01
C PRO A 77 -21.89 -9.90 -2.29
N GLU A 78 -22.25 -11.18 -2.39
CA GLU A 78 -21.80 -12.04 -3.48
C GLU A 78 -22.18 -11.49 -4.87
N GLU A 79 -23.35 -10.88 -4.99
CA GLU A 79 -23.82 -10.25 -6.22
C GLU A 79 -22.87 -9.16 -6.72
N LEU A 80 -22.41 -8.27 -5.83
CA LEU A 80 -21.47 -7.22 -6.17
C LEU A 80 -20.13 -7.80 -6.61
N ARG A 81 -19.67 -8.84 -5.90
CA ARG A 81 -18.41 -9.53 -6.22
C ARG A 81 -18.48 -10.20 -7.59
N SER A 82 -19.56 -10.92 -7.90
CA SER A 82 -19.79 -11.57 -9.20
C SER A 82 -19.82 -10.56 -10.35
N ARG A 83 -20.51 -9.44 -10.16
CA ARG A 83 -20.58 -8.35 -11.16
C ARG A 83 -19.20 -7.72 -11.41
N LEU A 84 -18.40 -7.49 -10.37
CA LEU A 84 -17.05 -6.94 -10.50
C LEU A 84 -16.11 -7.91 -11.23
N VAL A 85 -16.11 -9.20 -10.85
CA VAL A 85 -15.27 -10.22 -11.51
C VAL A 85 -15.61 -10.34 -12.99
N THR A 86 -16.90 -10.33 -13.34
CA THR A 86 -17.36 -10.37 -14.74
C THR A 86 -16.84 -9.16 -15.52
N LYS A 87 -16.94 -7.95 -14.95
CA LYS A 87 -16.46 -6.72 -15.61
C LYS A 87 -14.94 -6.70 -15.76
N LEU A 88 -14.19 -7.11 -14.73
CA LEU A 88 -12.73 -7.13 -14.77
C LEU A 88 -12.21 -8.15 -15.80
N SER A 89 -12.84 -9.33 -15.87
CA SER A 89 -12.48 -10.37 -16.85
C SER A 89 -12.76 -9.93 -18.29
N ALA A 90 -13.83 -9.15 -18.52
CA ALA A 90 -14.15 -8.61 -19.83
C ALA A 90 -13.16 -7.53 -20.32
N LEU A 91 -12.44 -6.86 -19.41
CA LEU A 91 -11.49 -5.79 -19.73
C LEU A 91 -10.08 -6.30 -20.11
N GLN A 92 -9.78 -7.60 -19.99
CA GLN A 92 -8.44 -8.14 -20.25
C GLN A 92 -8.12 -8.46 -21.73
N VAL A 93 -8.90 -7.95 -22.70
CA VAL A 93 -8.66 -8.21 -24.14
C VAL A 93 -8.59 -6.92 -24.93
N THR A 94 -7.49 -6.18 -24.77
CA THR A 94 -6.94 -5.31 -25.83
C THR A 94 -5.42 -5.39 -25.79
N ALA A 95 -4.87 -6.52 -26.22
CA ALA A 95 -3.49 -6.55 -26.70
C ALA A 95 -3.52 -5.99 -28.12
N ASP A 96 -3.23 -4.70 -28.26
CA ASP A 96 -2.92 -4.08 -29.54
C ASP A 96 -1.55 -4.59 -30.01
N ALA A 97 -1.62 -5.71 -30.73
CA ALA A 97 -0.49 -6.38 -31.34
C ALA A 97 0.23 -5.45 -32.33
N ARG A 98 1.30 -4.80 -31.85
CA ARG A 98 2.45 -4.44 -32.69
C ARG A 98 3.62 -5.35 -32.35
N GLY A 99 3.52 -6.60 -32.80
CA GLY A 99 4.69 -7.45 -33.06
C GLY A 99 5.17 -8.40 -31.96
N ALA A 100 4.30 -8.87 -31.05
CA ALA A 100 4.62 -10.02 -30.21
C ALA A 100 4.00 -11.29 -30.80
N ASP A 101 4.84 -12.28 -31.11
CA ASP A 101 4.42 -13.66 -31.39
C ASP A 101 3.82 -14.23 -30.08
N ILE A 102 2.50 -14.32 -30.02
CA ILE A 102 1.79 -14.87 -28.86
C ILE A 102 1.62 -16.37 -29.11
N THR A 103 2.50 -17.18 -28.54
CA THR A 103 2.27 -18.63 -28.44
C THR A 103 1.30 -18.91 -27.29
N TRP A 104 0.08 -19.30 -27.62
CA TRP A 104 -0.92 -19.74 -26.67
C TRP A 104 -0.59 -21.17 -26.19
N THR A 105 -0.63 -21.39 -24.88
CA THR A 105 -0.61 -22.75 -24.32
C THR A 105 -2.02 -23.10 -23.90
N GLU A 106 -2.55 -24.21 -24.44
CA GLU A 106 -3.90 -24.68 -24.15
C GLU A 106 -3.99 -25.20 -22.70
N VAL A 107 -4.81 -24.55 -21.88
CA VAL A 107 -5.03 -24.96 -20.49
C VAL A 107 -6.01 -26.12 -20.48
N THR A 108 -5.51 -27.35 -20.36
CA THR A 108 -6.35 -28.57 -20.48
C THR A 108 -7.18 -28.86 -19.22
N GLN A 109 -6.79 -28.37 -18.04
CA GLN A 109 -7.60 -28.54 -16.83
C GLN A 109 -7.28 -27.49 -15.75
N VAL A 110 -8.32 -26.81 -15.26
CA VAL A 110 -8.24 -25.96 -14.07
C VAL A 110 -8.94 -26.70 -12.92
N THR A 111 -8.17 -27.17 -11.94
CA THR A 111 -8.72 -27.78 -10.73
C THR A 111 -8.64 -26.79 -9.58
N THR A 112 -9.81 -26.31 -9.14
CA THR A 112 -9.93 -25.46 -7.96
C THR A 112 -9.82 -26.33 -6.70
N VAL A 113 -8.74 -26.16 -5.93
CA VAL A 113 -8.57 -26.84 -4.64
C VAL A 113 -9.28 -26.04 -3.56
N ARG A 114 -10.29 -26.64 -2.95
CA ARG A 114 -11.05 -26.07 -1.81
C ARG A 114 -10.28 -26.41 -0.53
N THR A 115 -9.66 -25.42 0.10
CA THR A 115 -9.07 -25.58 1.43
C THR A 115 -10.17 -25.35 2.47
N ASP A 116 -10.76 -26.43 2.94
CA ASP A 116 -11.57 -26.45 4.16
C ASP A 116 -10.62 -26.81 5.31
N GLN A 117 -10.43 -25.89 6.26
CA GLN A 117 -9.72 -26.21 7.50
C GLN A 117 -10.44 -25.53 8.68
N ALA A 118 -11.19 -26.39 9.36
CA ALA A 118 -11.43 -26.54 10.81
C ALA A 118 -11.03 -25.40 11.75
#